data_AF-A0A4Q3D9S2-F1
#
_entry.id   AF-A0A4Q3D9S2-F1
#
_cell.length_a   1.000
_cell.length_b   1.000
_cell.length_c   1.000
_cell.angle_alpha   90.00
_cell.angle_beta   90.00
_cell.angle_gamma   90.00
#
_symmetry.space_group_name_H-M   'P 1'
#
loop_
_entity.id
_entity.type
_entity.pdbx_description
1 polymer ?
#
loop_
_entity_poly.entity_id
_entity_poly.type
_entity_poly.pdbx_seq_one_letter_code
_entity_poly.pdbx_strand_id
1 'polypeptide(L)'
;MVAAPAWRIAGASVTGAYHALRGDLCQDRHRLEVTPGGALIAVVSDGAGSAVRGGEGASILCEQVTVALAGALGGDRPRPSRALLRHGVRAVCAGIEAARSRIADAPSDYHATLVGAVVLPGEGGLFFHIGDGAALALESGGGRWALSAPRNGEYSHETYFFTENDWRKRLRFTLVAPDFDTIFVMTDGVTDVGLQNMRSGPEP
;
A
#
# COMPACT_ATOMS: atom_id res chain seq x y z
N MET A 1 7.24 -9.51 31.68
CA MET A 1 6.60 -8.75 30.59
C MET A 1 6.40 -9.70 29.44
N VAL A 2 5.15 -9.97 29.05
CA VAL A 2 4.86 -10.78 27.86
C VAL A 2 5.27 -9.92 26.66
N ALA A 3 6.15 -10.44 25.81
CA ALA A 3 6.51 -9.77 24.57
C ALA A 3 5.23 -9.53 23.76
N ALA A 4 5.04 -8.32 23.22
CA ALA A 4 3.94 -8.08 22.29
C ALA A 4 4.04 -9.11 21.16
N PRO A 5 2.93 -9.79 20.78
CA PRO A 5 2.98 -10.79 19.73
C PRO A 5 3.50 -10.14 18.45
N ALA A 6 4.53 -10.75 17.86
CA ALA A 6 5.13 -10.28 16.62
C ALA A 6 4.13 -10.44 15.46
N TRP A 7 4.10 -9.47 14.55
CA TRP A 7 3.33 -9.55 13.32
C TRP A 7 3.62 -10.85 12.56
N ARG A 8 2.56 -11.50 12.07
CA ARG A 8 2.67 -12.57 11.08
C ARG A 8 2.40 -11.95 9.72
N ILE A 9 3.41 -11.95 8.85
CA ILE A 9 3.33 -11.33 7.52
C ILE A 9 3.45 -12.41 6.44
N ALA A 10 2.66 -12.25 5.39
CA ALA A 10 2.71 -13.07 4.19
C ALA A 10 2.40 -12.19 2.97
N GLY A 11 3.09 -12.43 1.86
CA GLY A 11 2.91 -11.70 0.61
C GLY A 11 3.08 -12.64 -0.57
N ALA A 12 2.30 -12.42 -1.62
CA ALA A 12 2.37 -13.16 -2.85
C ALA A 12 2.12 -12.21 -4.03
N SER A 13 2.80 -12.45 -5.14
CA SER A 13 2.57 -11.77 -6.42
C SER A 13 2.45 -12.84 -7.48
N VAL A 14 1.39 -12.80 -8.27
CA VAL A 14 1.07 -13.81 -9.28
C VAL A 14 0.87 -13.10 -10.61
N THR A 15 1.48 -13.64 -11.67
CA THR A 15 1.27 -13.11 -13.02
C THR A 15 -0.20 -13.29 -13.43
N GLY A 16 -0.89 -12.19 -13.73
CA GLY A 16 -2.24 -12.22 -14.26
C GLY A 16 -2.35 -12.99 -15.59
N ALA A 17 -3.51 -13.57 -15.87
CA ALA A 17 -3.74 -14.41 -17.06
C ALA A 17 -3.41 -13.67 -18.37
N TYR A 18 -3.69 -12.37 -18.44
CA TYR A 18 -3.39 -11.55 -19.61
C TYR A 18 -1.87 -11.40 -19.86
N HIS A 19 -1.08 -11.15 -18.81
CA HIS A 19 0.39 -11.09 -18.90
C HIS A 19 0.98 -12.46 -19.25
N ALA A 20 0.44 -13.53 -18.65
CA ALA A 20 0.88 -14.90 -18.94
C ALA A 20 0.66 -15.28 -20.41
N LEU A 21 -0.46 -14.87 -21.02
CA LEU A 21 -0.75 -15.10 -22.45
C LEU A 21 0.21 -14.35 -23.38
N ARG A 22 0.78 -13.22 -22.94
CA ARG A 22 1.75 -12.42 -23.70
C ARG A 22 3.21 -12.80 -23.43
N GLY A 23 3.46 -13.69 -22.47
CA GLY A 23 4.80 -14.05 -22.02
C GLY A 23 5.48 -12.97 -21.17
N ASP A 24 4.72 -11.98 -20.69
CA ASP A 24 5.23 -10.89 -19.87
C ASP A 24 5.44 -11.35 -18.42
N LEU A 25 6.49 -10.82 -17.76
CA LEU A 25 6.73 -11.08 -16.34
C LEU A 25 5.67 -10.39 -15.47
N CYS A 26 5.39 -10.93 -14.29
CA CYS A 26 4.54 -10.27 -13.29
C CYS A 26 5.01 -8.84 -13.03
N GLN A 27 4.08 -7.88 -13.09
CA GLN A 27 4.34 -6.46 -12.86
C GLN A 27 3.93 -6.01 -11.45
N ASP A 28 3.15 -6.81 -10.74
CA ASP A 28 2.87 -6.62 -9.31
C ASP A 28 4.14 -6.78 -8.47
N ARG A 29 4.33 -5.86 -7.53
CA ARG A 29 5.44 -5.87 -6.56
C ARG A 29 4.90 -5.61 -5.17
N HIS A 30 5.58 -6.18 -4.19
CA HIS A 30 5.28 -5.94 -2.79
C HIS A 30 6.54 -5.89 -1.92
N ARG A 31 6.43 -5.20 -0.80
CA ARG A 31 7.41 -5.19 0.29
C ARG A 31 6.66 -5.26 1.61
N LEU A 32 7.10 -6.15 2.48
CA LEU A 32 6.59 -6.33 3.83
C LEU A 32 7.76 -6.24 4.79
N GLU A 33 7.66 -5.39 5.79
CA GLU A 33 8.70 -5.18 6.79
C GLU A 33 8.07 -4.94 8.16
N VAL A 34 8.72 -5.44 9.20
CA VAL A 34 8.41 -5.10 10.60
C VAL A 34 9.63 -4.42 11.17
N THR A 35 9.48 -3.16 11.58
CA THR A 35 10.61 -2.40 12.14
C THR A 35 11.01 -2.95 13.52
N PRO A 36 12.24 -2.65 14.02
CA PRO A 36 12.63 -3.04 15.38
C PRO A 36 11.68 -2.51 16.47
N GLY A 37 11.03 -1.37 16.22
CA GLY A 37 10.00 -0.79 17.09
C GLY A 37 8.63 -1.49 17.02
N GLY A 38 8.46 -2.47 16.14
CA GLY A 38 7.23 -3.25 15.98
C GLY A 38 6.22 -2.68 14.96
N ALA A 39 6.58 -1.63 14.23
CA ALA A 39 5.70 -1.07 13.20
C ALA A 39 5.64 -2.01 12.00
N LEU A 40 4.43 -2.37 11.56
CA LEU A 40 4.20 -3.07 10.31
C LEU A 40 4.24 -2.06 9.17
N ILE A 41 5.02 -2.36 8.13
CA ILE A 41 5.01 -1.67 6.84
C ILE A 41 4.64 -2.71 5.79
N ALA A 42 3.56 -2.44 5.05
CA ALA A 42 3.14 -3.25 3.93
C ALA A 42 2.91 -2.35 2.71
N VAL A 43 3.57 -2.63 1.61
CA VAL A 43 3.47 -1.84 0.37
C VAL A 43 3.27 -2.79 -0.79
N VAL A 44 2.27 -2.53 -1.62
CA VAL A 44 2.04 -3.20 -2.89
C VAL A 44 1.92 -2.16 -4.00
N SER A 45 2.24 -2.58 -5.20
CA SER A 45 2.21 -1.75 -6.40
C SER A 45 1.93 -2.64 -7.59
N ASP A 46 1.04 -2.20 -8.48
CA ASP A 46 0.86 -2.80 -9.79
C ASP A 46 1.44 -1.89 -10.87
N GLY A 47 2.28 -2.46 -11.72
CA GLY A 47 2.83 -1.78 -12.89
C GLY A 47 1.78 -1.75 -14.00
N ALA A 48 1.56 -0.59 -14.60
CA ALA A 48 0.62 -0.49 -15.70
C ALA A 48 1.09 -1.33 -16.90
N GLY A 49 0.24 -2.22 -17.42
CA GLY A 49 0.56 -3.00 -18.62
C GLY A 49 0.78 -2.14 -19.89
N SER A 50 0.39 -0.87 -19.87
CA SER A 50 0.68 0.11 -20.91
C SER A 50 2.09 0.72 -20.81
N ALA A 51 2.76 0.57 -19.67
CA ALA A 51 4.08 1.10 -19.41
C ALA A 51 5.15 0.04 -19.69
N VAL A 52 6.10 0.37 -20.57
CA VAL A 52 7.16 -0.56 -21.02
C VAL A 52 8.01 -1.08 -19.86
N ARG A 53 8.17 -0.29 -18.80
CA ARG A 53 8.91 -0.59 -17.56
C ARG A 53 8.00 -0.53 -16.33
N GLY A 54 6.70 -0.83 -16.48
CA GLY A 54 5.71 -0.78 -15.39
C GLY A 54 6.12 -1.60 -14.16
N GLY A 55 6.54 -2.85 -14.35
CA GLY A 55 7.00 -3.71 -13.24
C GLY A 55 8.29 -3.21 -12.56
N GLU A 56 9.13 -2.46 -13.26
CA GLU A 56 10.30 -1.80 -12.66
C GLU A 56 9.87 -0.56 -11.86
N GLY A 57 8.96 0.25 -12.42
CA GLY A 57 8.35 1.37 -11.71
C GLY A 57 7.72 0.91 -10.39
N ALA A 58 6.97 -0.19 -10.42
CA ALA A 58 6.39 -0.81 -9.24
C ALA A 58 7.45 -1.26 -8.22
N SER A 59 8.54 -1.86 -8.69
CA SER A 59 9.64 -2.34 -7.84
C SER A 59 10.36 -1.19 -7.15
N ILE A 60 10.74 -0.16 -7.90
CA ILE A 60 11.40 1.05 -7.39
C ILE A 60 10.49 1.71 -6.36
N LEU A 61 9.21 1.86 -6.68
CA LEU A 61 8.24 2.51 -5.81
C LEU A 61 8.06 1.80 -4.47
N CYS A 62 7.80 0.48 -4.49
CA CYS A 62 7.67 -0.31 -3.27
C CYS A 62 8.92 -0.21 -2.40
N GLU A 63 10.10 -0.29 -3.02
CA GLU A 63 11.36 -0.24 -2.29
C GLU A 63 11.58 1.12 -1.64
N GLN A 64 11.41 2.22 -2.37
CA GLN A 64 11.71 3.56 -1.83
C GLN A 64 10.71 4.02 -0.78
N VAL A 65 9.43 3.67 -0.94
CA VAL A 65 8.43 3.95 0.10
C VAL A 65 8.72 3.15 1.36
N THR A 66 9.09 1.87 1.23
CA THR A 66 9.44 1.03 2.39
C THR A 66 10.67 1.56 3.12
N VAL A 67 11.75 1.89 2.38
CA VAL A 67 12.98 2.45 2.96
C VAL A 67 12.71 3.77 3.68
N ALA A 68 11.91 4.67 3.08
CA ALA A 68 11.57 5.94 3.70
C ALA A 68 10.74 5.76 4.99
N LEU A 69 9.77 4.85 4.97
CA LEU A 69 8.96 4.51 6.15
C LEU A 69 9.80 3.87 7.26
N ALA A 70 10.63 2.89 6.92
CA ALA A 70 11.54 2.23 7.86
C ALA A 70 12.52 3.23 8.48
N GLY A 71 13.09 4.15 7.69
CA GLY A 71 13.96 5.21 8.19
C GLY A 71 13.24 6.19 9.13
N ALA A 72 11.97 6.52 8.85
CA ALA A 72 11.18 7.43 9.67
C ALA A 72 10.62 6.80 10.95
N LEU A 73 10.45 5.48 10.97
CA LEU A 73 9.72 4.74 12.02
C LEU A 73 10.55 3.65 12.73
N GLY A 74 11.79 3.43 12.29
CA GLY A 74 12.67 2.36 12.75
C GLY A 74 13.50 2.67 13.99
N GLY A 75 13.36 3.85 14.59
CA GLY A 75 14.02 4.21 15.85
C GLY A 75 13.47 3.45 17.07
N ASP A 76 14.14 3.59 18.22
CA ASP A 76 13.73 2.98 19.49
C ASP A 76 12.30 3.41 19.87
N ARG A 77 11.39 2.42 19.95
CA ARG A 77 9.97 2.50 20.35
C ARG A 77 9.39 3.91 20.16
N PRO A 78 9.02 4.29 18.92
CA PRO A 78 8.41 5.58 18.72
C PRO A 78 7.17 5.67 19.62
N ARG A 79 7.13 6.66 20.52
CA ARG A 79 5.96 6.86 21.35
C ARG A 79 4.79 7.31 20.45
N PRO A 80 3.58 6.77 20.67
CA PRO A 80 2.39 7.18 19.96
C PRO A 80 2.21 8.67 19.98
N SER A 81 2.15 9.30 18.81
CA SER A 81 1.66 10.66 18.73
C SER A 81 1.15 10.99 17.35
N ARG A 82 0.26 11.99 17.27
CA ARG A 82 -0.10 12.63 15.99
C ARG A 82 1.13 13.08 15.19
N ALA A 83 2.29 13.27 15.82
CA ALA A 83 3.53 13.57 15.12
C ALA A 83 4.06 12.38 14.32
N LEU A 84 3.87 11.15 14.80
CA LEU A 84 4.33 9.93 14.15
C LEU A 84 3.52 9.62 12.88
N LEU A 85 2.20 9.83 12.90
CA LEU A 85 1.37 9.76 11.69
C LEU A 85 1.79 10.83 10.65
N ARG A 86 2.13 12.05 11.10
CA ARG A 86 2.71 13.07 10.22
C ARG A 86 4.07 12.65 9.67
N HIS A 87 4.87 11.91 10.43
CA HIS A 87 6.13 11.34 9.96
C HIS A 87 5.88 10.29 8.89
N GLY A 88 4.89 9.41 9.09
CA GLY A 88 4.44 8.46 8.08
C GLY A 88 4.03 9.14 6.78
N VAL A 89 3.17 10.15 6.83
CA VAL A 89 2.76 10.94 5.65
C VAL A 89 3.98 11.54 4.93
N ARG A 90 4.88 12.20 5.67
CA ARG A 90 6.11 12.77 5.09
C ARG A 90 7.02 11.71 4.47
N ALA A 91 7.16 10.57 5.12
CA ALA A 91 7.98 9.46 4.65
C ALA A 91 7.41 8.84 3.37
N VAL A 92 6.09 8.66 3.26
CA VAL A 92 5.45 8.20 2.02
C VAL A 92 5.73 9.18 0.88
N CYS A 93 5.53 10.48 1.10
CA CYS A 93 5.84 11.50 0.09
C CYS A 93 7.31 11.48 -0.33
N ALA A 94 8.24 11.43 0.64
CA ALA A 94 9.67 11.37 0.37
C ALA A 94 10.07 10.09 -0.39
N GLY A 95 9.46 8.95 -0.05
CA GLY A 95 9.67 7.68 -0.74
C GLY A 95 9.21 7.72 -2.20
N ILE A 96 8.04 8.33 -2.48
CA ILE A 96 7.56 8.53 -3.85
C ILE A 96 8.50 9.47 -4.62
N GLU A 97 8.96 10.56 -4.01
CA GLU A 97 9.92 11.47 -4.63
C GLU A 97 11.25 10.77 -4.94
N ALA A 98 11.74 9.94 -4.02
CA ALA A 98 12.95 9.14 -4.20
C ALA A 98 12.78 8.01 -5.24
N ALA A 99 11.57 7.52 -5.45
CA ALA A 99 11.26 6.61 -6.55
C ALA A 99 11.31 7.35 -7.89
N ARG A 100 10.68 8.52 -7.96
CA ARG A 100 10.66 9.38 -9.16
C ARG A 100 12.04 9.92 -9.54
N SER A 101 12.98 10.04 -8.61
CA SER A 101 14.36 10.44 -8.93
C SER A 101 15.23 9.28 -9.44
N ARG A 102 14.76 8.03 -9.34
CA ARG A 102 15.47 6.83 -9.78
C ARG A 102 15.07 6.32 -11.17
N ILE A 103 13.99 6.84 -11.74
CA ILE A 103 13.61 6.52 -13.12
C ILE A 103 14.48 7.34 -14.08
N ALA A 104 14.95 6.72 -15.16
CA ALA A 104 15.87 7.36 -16.10
C ALA A 104 15.18 7.86 -17.38
N ASP A 105 14.10 7.20 -17.81
CA ASP A 105 13.40 7.51 -19.07
C ASP A 105 12.12 8.32 -18.84
N ALA A 106 11.20 8.31 -19.81
CA ALA A 106 9.95 9.01 -19.71
C ALA A 106 9.15 8.50 -18.49
N PRO A 107 8.57 9.39 -17.65
CA PRO A 107 7.77 8.97 -16.50
C PRO A 107 6.61 8.02 -16.85
N SER A 108 6.08 8.11 -18.07
CA SER A 108 5.04 7.21 -18.57
C SER A 108 5.50 5.76 -18.74
N ASP A 109 6.80 5.52 -18.92
CA ASP A 109 7.35 4.18 -19.09
C ASP A 109 7.36 3.40 -17.77
N TYR A 110 7.14 4.08 -16.64
CA TYR A 110 7.20 3.51 -15.29
C TYR A 110 5.87 3.68 -14.54
N HIS A 111 4.74 3.87 -15.22
CA HIS A 111 3.45 3.98 -14.54
C HIS A 111 3.22 2.77 -13.61
N ALA A 112 2.97 3.06 -12.34
CA ALA A 112 2.61 2.06 -11.33
C ALA A 112 1.73 2.66 -10.24
N THR A 113 0.83 1.85 -9.70
CA THR A 113 -0.05 2.20 -8.58
C THR A 113 0.70 2.10 -7.25
N LEU A 114 0.12 2.57 -6.16
CA LEU A 114 0.67 2.42 -4.82
C LEU A 114 -0.45 2.12 -3.85
N VAL A 115 -0.40 1.02 -3.13
CA VAL A 115 -1.24 0.80 -1.95
C VAL A 115 -0.35 0.37 -0.81
N GLY A 116 -0.53 0.93 0.36
CA GLY A 116 0.19 0.46 1.51
C GLY A 116 -0.44 0.83 2.83
N ALA A 117 0.11 0.20 3.86
CA ALA A 117 -0.27 0.35 5.24
C ALA A 117 0.98 0.54 6.09
N VAL A 118 0.87 1.42 7.07
CA VAL A 118 1.79 1.45 8.19
C VAL A 118 1.00 1.41 9.49
N VAL A 119 1.28 0.42 10.34
CA VAL A 119 0.52 0.16 11.56
C VAL A 119 1.44 0.00 12.75
N LEU A 120 1.13 0.74 13.80
CA LEU A 120 1.82 0.76 15.07
C LEU A 120 1.01 -0.05 16.08
N PRO A 121 1.61 -1.05 16.73
CA PRO A 121 0.91 -1.92 17.67
C PRO A 121 0.21 -1.13 18.78
N GLY A 122 -1.11 -1.31 18.93
CA GLY A 122 -1.91 -0.66 19.98
C GLY A 122 -2.20 0.83 19.77
N GLU A 123 -1.88 1.38 18.59
CA GLU A 123 -2.06 2.81 18.30
C GLU A 123 -2.78 3.09 16.99
N GLY A 124 -2.79 2.10 16.09
CA GLY A 124 -3.40 2.21 14.78
C GLY A 124 -2.36 2.67 13.77
N GLY A 125 -2.79 3.37 12.74
CA GLY A 125 -1.92 3.55 11.59
C GLY A 125 -2.52 4.37 10.47
N LEU A 126 -1.99 4.11 9.29
CA LEU A 126 -2.28 4.87 8.08
C LEU A 126 -2.27 3.93 6.88
N PHE A 127 -3.37 3.91 6.14
CA PHE A 127 -3.35 3.50 4.75
C PHE A 127 -2.94 4.67 3.87
N PHE A 128 -2.19 4.38 2.83
CA PHE A 128 -1.79 5.33 1.80
C PHE A 128 -1.96 4.72 0.42
N HIS A 129 -2.42 5.52 -0.55
CA HIS A 129 -2.90 4.97 -1.81
C HIS A 129 -2.84 5.96 -2.99
N ILE A 130 -2.31 5.52 -4.13
CA ILE A 130 -2.47 6.08 -5.48
C ILE A 130 -2.97 4.95 -6.40
N GLY A 131 -4.04 5.19 -7.16
CA GLY A 131 -4.63 4.20 -8.06
C GLY A 131 -5.88 3.52 -7.49
N ASP A 132 -6.04 2.23 -7.78
CA ASP A 132 -7.29 1.48 -7.74
C ASP A 132 -7.22 0.14 -7.00
N GLY A 133 -6.08 -0.22 -6.42
CA GLY A 133 -6.01 -1.32 -5.44
C GLY A 133 -6.78 -1.01 -4.13
N ALA A 134 -6.61 -1.84 -3.11
CA ALA A 134 -7.35 -1.67 -1.85
C ALA A 134 -6.52 -2.03 -0.60
N ALA A 135 -6.88 -1.41 0.52
CA ALA A 135 -6.34 -1.76 1.83
C ALA A 135 -7.47 -1.98 2.83
N LEU A 136 -7.37 -3.03 3.63
CA LEU A 136 -8.40 -3.45 4.59
C LEU A 136 -7.77 -3.71 5.96
N ALA A 137 -8.41 -3.21 7.00
CA ALA A 137 -8.09 -3.52 8.39
C ALA A 137 -9.26 -4.25 9.03
N LEU A 138 -9.00 -5.35 9.74
CA LEU A 138 -9.99 -6.16 10.45
C LEU A 138 -9.60 -6.28 11.93
N GLU A 139 -10.62 -6.27 12.79
CA GLU A 139 -10.50 -6.57 14.22
C GLU A 139 -10.68 -8.09 14.43
N SER A 140 -9.91 -8.70 15.34
CA SER A 140 -10.14 -10.09 15.75
C SER A 140 -11.58 -10.29 16.22
N GLY A 141 -12.26 -11.25 15.59
CA GLY A 141 -13.67 -11.53 15.84
C GLY A 141 -14.62 -10.93 14.81
N GLY A 142 -14.13 -10.11 13.87
CA GLY A 142 -14.87 -9.69 12.67
C GLY A 142 -15.96 -8.63 12.90
N GLY A 143 -16.04 -8.05 14.10
CA GLY A 143 -17.07 -7.08 14.46
C GLY A 143 -16.87 -5.68 13.86
N ARG A 144 -15.63 -5.32 13.49
CA ARG A 144 -15.30 -4.03 12.85
C ARG A 144 -14.30 -4.21 11.72
N TRP A 145 -14.44 -3.38 10.69
CA TRP A 145 -13.52 -3.30 9.56
C TRP A 145 -13.35 -1.85 9.10
N ALA A 146 -12.20 -1.54 8.50
CA ALA A 146 -11.93 -0.27 7.83
C ALA A 146 -11.34 -0.54 6.44
N LEU A 147 -11.94 0.06 5.41
CA LEU A 147 -11.54 -0.13 4.02
C LEU A 147 -11.06 1.19 3.42
N SER A 148 -9.86 1.20 2.87
CA SER A 148 -9.46 2.17 1.85
C SER A 148 -9.86 1.61 0.50
N ALA A 149 -11.05 2.00 0.04
CA ALA A 149 -11.62 1.47 -1.19
C ALA A 149 -10.93 2.06 -2.43
N PRO A 150 -10.94 1.33 -3.56
CA PRO A 150 -10.64 1.89 -4.87
C PRO A 150 -11.45 3.15 -5.10
N ARG A 151 -10.90 4.13 -5.82
CA ARG A 151 -11.67 5.32 -6.22
C ARG A 151 -12.60 4.95 -7.39
N ASN A 152 -13.65 4.17 -7.11
CA ASN A 152 -14.73 3.92 -8.06
C ASN A 152 -15.86 4.92 -7.78
N GLY A 153 -15.67 6.17 -8.23
CA GLY A 153 -16.84 7.04 -8.45
C GLY A 153 -17.65 6.49 -9.61
N GLU A 154 -18.94 6.81 -9.69
CA GLU A 154 -19.88 6.30 -10.71
C GLU A 154 -19.42 6.44 -12.18
N TYR A 155 -18.30 7.14 -12.48
CA TYR A 155 -17.75 7.31 -13.83
C TYR A 155 -16.21 7.55 -13.87
N SER A 156 -15.35 6.79 -13.19
CA SER A 156 -13.88 6.93 -13.41
C SER A 156 -13.13 5.61 -13.52
N HIS A 157 -13.08 5.03 -14.71
CA HIS A 157 -12.15 3.96 -15.10
C HIS A 157 -10.69 4.45 -15.24
N GLU A 158 -10.29 5.49 -14.51
CA GLU A 158 -8.98 6.12 -14.64
C GLU A 158 -8.09 5.72 -13.46
N THR A 159 -7.13 4.85 -13.74
CA THR A 159 -6.07 4.46 -12.81
C THR A 159 -5.02 5.56 -12.74
N TYR A 160 -4.66 5.98 -11.53
CA TYR A 160 -3.64 7.01 -11.29
C TYR A 160 -2.30 6.40 -10.94
N PHE A 161 -1.21 7.06 -11.35
CA PHE A 161 0.14 6.55 -11.17
C PHE A 161 1.09 7.50 -10.42
N PHE A 162 2.10 6.94 -9.76
CA PHE A 162 3.08 7.72 -8.99
C PHE A 162 3.94 8.67 -9.85
N THR A 163 3.99 8.43 -11.17
CA THR A 163 4.78 9.19 -12.15
C THR A 163 4.06 10.40 -12.74
N GLU A 164 2.74 10.51 -12.56
CA GLU A 164 1.95 11.67 -13.00
C GLU A 164 2.35 12.96 -12.27
N ASN A 165 2.14 14.13 -12.87
CA ASN A 165 2.53 15.41 -12.27
C ASN A 165 1.68 15.76 -11.04
N ASP A 166 0.42 15.33 -11.01
CA ASP A 166 -0.54 15.57 -9.94
C ASP A 166 -0.61 14.41 -8.93
N TRP A 167 0.35 13.47 -8.92
CA TRP A 167 0.37 12.32 -8.02
C TRP A 167 0.12 12.69 -6.55
N ARG A 168 0.61 13.84 -6.09
CA ARG A 168 0.40 14.33 -4.71
C ARG A 168 -1.07 14.61 -4.40
N LYS A 169 -1.84 15.06 -5.39
CA LYS A 169 -3.29 15.28 -5.27
C LYS A 169 -4.05 13.95 -5.32
N ARG A 170 -3.45 12.91 -5.91
CA ARG A 170 -4.01 11.56 -6.02
C ARG A 170 -3.61 10.66 -4.85
N LEU A 171 -2.58 11.03 -4.09
CA LEU A 171 -2.17 10.35 -2.87
C LEU A 171 -3.20 10.56 -1.76
N ARG A 172 -3.86 9.48 -1.37
CA ARG A 172 -4.87 9.46 -0.32
C ARG A 172 -4.29 8.83 0.93
N PHE A 173 -4.85 9.24 2.06
CA PHE A 173 -4.52 8.70 3.36
C PHE A 173 -5.81 8.37 4.13
N THR A 174 -5.84 7.21 4.77
CA THR A 174 -6.95 6.78 5.64
C THR A 174 -6.39 6.35 6.99
N LEU A 175 -6.95 6.86 8.08
CA LEU A 175 -6.53 6.45 9.42
C LEU A 175 -6.99 5.03 9.72
N VAL A 176 -6.11 4.25 10.33
CA VAL A 176 -6.41 2.92 10.88
C VAL A 176 -6.49 3.07 12.40
N ALA A 177 -7.58 2.58 13.01
CA ALA A 177 -7.76 2.65 14.46
C ALA A 177 -6.85 1.65 15.22
N PRO A 178 -6.55 1.88 16.51
CA PRO A 178 -5.72 1.00 17.34
C PRO A 178 -6.13 -0.46 17.44
N ASP A 179 -7.43 -0.72 17.31
CA ASP A 179 -8.01 -2.03 17.63
C ASP A 179 -7.97 -3.02 16.45
N PHE A 180 -7.46 -2.59 15.30
CA PHE A 180 -7.27 -3.47 14.15
C PHE A 180 -5.97 -4.27 14.27
N ASP A 181 -6.05 -5.58 14.10
CA ASP A 181 -4.93 -6.51 14.27
C ASP A 181 -4.59 -7.29 13.01
N THR A 182 -5.43 -7.19 11.98
CA THR A 182 -5.23 -7.90 10.71
C THR A 182 -5.30 -6.89 9.57
N ILE A 183 -4.25 -6.86 8.74
CA ILE A 183 -4.10 -5.89 7.65
C ILE A 183 -3.95 -6.64 6.32
N PHE A 184 -4.73 -6.22 5.33
CA PHE A 184 -4.60 -6.65 3.94
C PHE A 184 -4.31 -5.43 3.08
N VAL A 185 -3.39 -5.59 2.12
CA VAL A 185 -3.12 -4.65 1.05
C VAL A 185 -3.08 -5.43 -0.25
N MET A 186 -3.74 -4.92 -1.29
CA MET A 186 -3.91 -5.64 -2.56
C MET A 186 -3.89 -4.71 -3.76
N THR A 187 -3.40 -5.24 -4.88
CA THR A 187 -3.57 -4.66 -6.22
C THR A 187 -4.98 -4.94 -6.74
N ASP A 188 -5.39 -4.21 -7.79
CA ASP A 188 -6.73 -4.26 -8.38
C ASP A 188 -7.15 -5.67 -8.84
N GLY A 189 -6.21 -6.50 -9.31
CA GLY A 189 -6.45 -7.87 -9.79
C GLY A 189 -7.08 -8.83 -8.77
N VAL A 190 -7.02 -8.52 -7.47
CA VAL A 190 -7.65 -9.31 -6.39
C VAL A 190 -8.84 -8.57 -5.76
N THR A 191 -8.99 -7.28 -6.05
CA THR A 191 -9.88 -6.38 -5.32
C THR A 191 -11.35 -6.71 -5.56
N ASP A 192 -11.74 -7.07 -6.78
CA ASP A 192 -13.13 -7.46 -7.09
C ASP A 192 -13.54 -8.76 -6.39
N VAL A 193 -12.66 -9.76 -6.32
CA VAL A 193 -12.94 -11.04 -5.63
C VAL A 193 -12.98 -10.86 -4.11
N GLY A 194 -12.12 -9.99 -3.57
CA GLY A 194 -12.05 -9.69 -2.14
C GLY A 194 -13.26 -8.90 -1.64
N LEU A 195 -13.71 -7.89 -2.39
CA LEU A 195 -14.77 -6.97 -1.95
C LEU A 195 -16.20 -7.46 -2.23
N GLN A 196 -16.41 -8.27 -3.28
CA GLN A 196 -17.74 -8.84 -3.56
C GLN A 196 -18.25 -9.72 -2.41
N ASN A 197 -17.35 -10.39 -1.69
CA ASN A 197 -17.69 -11.21 -0.52
C ASN A 197 -17.92 -10.38 0.76
N MET A 198 -17.56 -9.09 0.79
CA MET A 198 -17.75 -8.21 1.95
C MET A 198 -19.02 -7.35 1.86
N ARG A 199 -19.59 -7.17 0.66
CA ARG A 199 -20.89 -6.49 0.45
C ARG A 199 -22.10 -7.26 0.99
N SER A 200 -21.91 -8.45 1.55
CA SER A 200 -22.95 -9.28 2.17
C SER A 200 -22.86 -9.33 3.71
N GLY A 201 -21.93 -8.57 4.32
CA GLY A 201 -21.95 -8.29 5.75
C GLY A 201 -22.93 -7.16 6.08
N PRO A 202 -23.50 -7.13 7.30
CA PRO A 202 -24.39 -6.03 7.68
C PRO A 202 -23.62 -4.71 7.61
N GLU A 203 -24.15 -3.74 6.87
CA GLU A 203 -23.72 -2.35 7.00
C GLU A 203 -24.04 -1.86 8.44
N PRO A 204 -23.21 -0.99 9.02
CA PRO A 204 -23.47 -0.40 10.34
C PRO A 204 -24.77 0.43 10.39
#